data_AF-A0A1Z9N2D8-F1
#
_entry.id   AF-A0A1Z9N2D8-F1
#
_cell.length_a   1.000
_cell.length_b   1.000
_cell.length_c   1.000
_cell.angle_alpha   90.00
_cell.angle_beta   90.00
_cell.angle_gamma   90.00
#
_symmetry.space_group_name_H-M   'P 1'
#
loop_
_entity.id
_entity.type
_entity.pdbx_description
1 polymer ?
#
loop_
_entity_poly.entity_id
_entity_poly.type
_entity_poly.pdbx_seq_one_letter_code
_entity_poly.pdbx_strand_id
1 'polypeptide(L)'
;KNRENLLEQVVLKSDHIHARVGFEEGPQVNDPSAPEWKTALHRHLDIWEAVIQKKWNEEKIVTITTEFGPPNYMPTIPFTEKPLSDQWENNILIMNMLKERIKKMN
;
A
#
# COMPACT_ATOMS: atom_id res chain seq x y z
N LYS A 1 -15.88 -2.58 -9.26
CA LYS A 1 -17.06 -3.35 -8.84
C LYS A 1 -17.10 -4.77 -9.41
N ASN A 2 -16.82 -5.03 -10.70
CA ASN A 2 -17.01 -6.38 -11.28
C ASN A 2 -15.86 -7.40 -11.07
N ARG A 3 -15.01 -7.26 -10.04
CA ARG A 3 -13.86 -8.17 -9.81
C ARG A 3 -13.68 -8.58 -8.34
N GLU A 4 -14.71 -8.44 -7.53
CA GLU A 4 -14.67 -8.77 -6.09
C GLU A 4 -14.34 -10.25 -5.85
N ASN A 5 -14.93 -11.17 -6.63
CA ASN A 5 -14.62 -12.61 -6.56
C ASN A 5 -13.14 -12.93 -6.85
N LEU A 6 -12.48 -12.14 -7.71
CA LEU A 6 -11.06 -12.32 -7.99
C LEU A 6 -10.21 -11.81 -6.82
N LEU A 7 -10.62 -10.69 -6.23
CA LEU A 7 -9.95 -10.12 -5.06
C LEU A 7 -10.04 -11.06 -3.86
N GLU A 8 -11.21 -11.66 -3.62
CA GLU A 8 -11.42 -12.61 -2.53
C GLU A 8 -10.43 -13.78 -2.60
N GLN A 9 -10.24 -14.36 -3.79
CA GLN A 9 -9.25 -15.44 -3.99
C GLN A 9 -7.82 -14.99 -3.68
N VAL A 10 -7.45 -13.75 -4.02
CA VAL A 10 -6.13 -13.20 -3.71
C VAL A 10 -5.98 -13.00 -2.20
N VAL A 11 -7.00 -12.44 -1.54
CA VAL A 11 -7.02 -12.23 -0.08
C VAL A 11 -6.86 -13.57 0.65
N LEU A 12 -7.57 -14.60 0.22
CA LEU A 12 -7.53 -15.93 0.84
C LEU A 12 -6.14 -16.60 0.76
N LYS A 13 -5.36 -16.29 -0.28
CA LYS A 13 -4.04 -16.88 -0.56
C LYS A 13 -2.86 -16.01 -0.12
N SER A 14 -3.11 -14.82 0.43
CA SER A 14 -2.07 -13.88 0.84
C SER A 14 -1.64 -14.12 2.29
N ASP A 15 -0.33 -14.27 2.50
CA ASP A 15 0.27 -14.46 3.84
C ASP A 15 1.12 -13.28 4.30
N HIS A 16 1.68 -12.52 3.35
CA HIS A 16 2.53 -11.36 3.57
C HIS A 16 2.08 -10.20 2.67
N ILE A 17 2.22 -8.97 3.16
CA ILE A 17 1.85 -7.76 2.43
C ILE A 17 3.09 -6.93 2.14
N HIS A 18 3.36 -6.72 0.84
CA HIS A 18 4.24 -5.69 0.34
C HIS A 18 3.43 -4.40 0.14
N ALA A 19 3.51 -3.50 1.11
CA ALA A 19 2.65 -2.32 1.22
C ALA A 19 3.20 -1.12 0.44
N ARG A 20 3.07 -1.20 -0.89
CA ARG A 20 3.30 -0.07 -1.82
C ARG A 20 1.99 0.30 -2.51
N VAL A 21 1.77 1.60 -2.72
CA VAL A 21 0.57 2.11 -3.42
C VAL A 21 0.90 2.36 -4.87
N GLY A 22 0.27 1.59 -5.78
CA GLY A 22 0.29 1.84 -7.21
C GLY A 22 -0.93 2.63 -7.70
N PHE A 23 -0.96 2.91 -9.00
CA PHE A 23 -2.08 3.55 -9.70
C PHE A 23 -2.33 2.86 -11.04
N GLU A 24 -3.32 3.33 -11.80
CA GLU A 24 -3.83 2.67 -13.01
C GLU A 24 -2.75 2.37 -14.06
N GLU A 25 -1.74 3.23 -14.17
CA GLU A 25 -0.68 3.12 -15.19
C GLU A 25 0.70 2.81 -14.59
N GLY A 26 0.79 2.52 -13.29
CA GLY A 26 2.10 2.33 -12.66
C GLY A 26 2.09 1.62 -11.31
N PRO A 27 3.21 0.96 -10.96
CA PRO A 27 3.30 0.17 -9.73
C PRO A 27 3.48 1.01 -8.46
N GLN A 28 3.70 2.33 -8.59
CA GLN A 28 4.02 3.23 -7.49
C GLN A 28 3.55 4.66 -7.78
N VAL A 29 2.88 5.29 -6.81
CA VAL A 29 2.60 6.74 -6.82
C VAL A 29 3.83 7.54 -6.41
N ASN A 30 3.95 8.80 -6.88
CA ASN A 30 5.08 9.65 -6.50
C ASN A 30 5.10 9.96 -5.00
N ASP A 31 3.98 10.42 -4.44
CA ASP A 31 3.85 10.73 -3.01
C ASP A 31 2.46 10.26 -2.53
N PRO A 32 2.36 9.24 -1.66
CA PRO A 32 1.07 8.72 -1.24
C PRO A 32 0.23 9.72 -0.43
N SER A 33 0.80 10.80 0.09
CA SER A 33 0.05 11.86 0.77
C SER A 33 -0.69 12.81 -0.17
N ALA A 34 -0.33 12.82 -1.46
CA ALA A 34 -0.91 13.75 -2.41
C ALA A 34 -2.41 13.45 -2.64
N PRO A 35 -3.28 14.47 -2.68
CA PRO A 35 -4.72 14.30 -2.69
C PRO A 35 -5.25 13.52 -3.91
N GLU A 36 -4.57 13.62 -5.06
CA GLU A 36 -4.87 12.86 -6.27
C GLU A 36 -4.78 11.33 -6.07
N TRP A 37 -3.96 10.87 -5.12
CA TRP A 37 -3.78 9.45 -4.83
C TRP A 37 -4.69 8.93 -3.73
N LYS A 38 -5.54 9.77 -3.14
CA LYS A 38 -6.43 9.38 -2.04
C LYS A 38 -7.26 8.13 -2.37
N THR A 39 -7.79 8.06 -3.59
CA THR A 39 -8.59 6.90 -4.04
C THR A 39 -7.74 5.63 -4.11
N ALA A 40 -6.55 5.70 -4.74
CA ALA A 40 -5.63 4.58 -4.86
C ALA A 40 -5.14 4.11 -3.48
N LEU A 41 -4.72 5.05 -2.63
CA LEU A 41 -4.27 4.80 -1.26
C LEU A 41 -5.35 4.08 -0.44
N HIS A 42 -6.57 4.64 -0.39
CA HIS A 42 -7.67 4.03 0.35
C HIS A 42 -7.99 2.63 -0.18
N ARG A 43 -8.01 2.46 -1.50
CA ARG A 43 -8.26 1.16 -2.11
C ARG A 43 -7.23 0.11 -1.67
N HIS A 44 -5.94 0.46 -1.62
CA HIS A 44 -4.89 -0.45 -1.14
C HIS A 44 -5.05 -0.76 0.34
N LEU A 45 -5.29 0.26 1.18
CA LEU A 45 -5.53 0.07 2.61
C LEU A 45 -6.72 -0.86 2.88
N ASP A 46 -7.81 -0.75 2.10
CA ASP A 46 -8.99 -1.63 2.21
C ASP A 46 -8.64 -3.10 1.88
N ILE A 47 -7.81 -3.33 0.85
CA ILE A 47 -7.37 -4.68 0.48
C ILE A 47 -6.48 -5.27 1.59
N TRP A 48 -5.52 -4.48 2.08
CA TRP A 48 -4.61 -4.92 3.12
C TRP A 48 -5.33 -5.21 4.43
N GLU A 49 -6.31 -4.38 4.80
CA GLU A 49 -7.21 -4.66 5.93
C GLU A 49 -7.92 -6.02 5.76
N ALA A 50 -8.48 -6.32 4.59
CA ALA A 50 -9.13 -7.61 4.35
C ALA A 50 -8.17 -8.81 4.52
N VAL A 51 -6.92 -8.69 4.07
CA VAL A 51 -5.88 -9.72 4.28
C VAL A 51 -5.57 -9.87 5.78
N ILE A 52 -5.42 -8.75 6.50
CA ILE A 52 -5.14 -8.76 7.95
C ILE A 52 -6.29 -9.44 8.70
N GLN A 53 -7.54 -9.04 8.45
CA GLN A 53 -8.74 -9.64 9.07
C GLN A 53 -8.81 -11.15 8.82
N LYS A 54 -8.58 -11.57 7.57
CA LYS A 54 -8.53 -12.99 7.20
C LYS A 54 -7.50 -13.75 8.04
N LYS A 55 -6.27 -13.22 8.17
CA LYS A 55 -5.20 -13.87 8.93
C LYS A 55 -5.50 -13.94 10.42
N TRP A 56 -6.11 -12.90 10.99
CA TRP A 56 -6.55 -12.90 12.39
C TRP A 56 -7.69 -13.86 12.66
N ASN A 57 -8.67 -13.98 11.76
CA ASN A 57 -9.73 -14.98 11.85
C ASN A 57 -9.19 -16.43 11.79
N GLU A 58 -8.02 -16.63 11.19
CA GLU A 58 -7.29 -17.90 11.20
C GLU A 58 -6.32 -18.04 12.38
N GLU A 59 -6.32 -17.09 13.33
CA GLU A 59 -5.40 -17.02 14.47
C GLU A 59 -3.91 -17.04 14.06
N LYS A 60 -3.60 -16.48 12.88
CA LYS A 60 -2.24 -16.43 12.32
C LYS A 60 -1.64 -15.03 12.40
N ILE A 61 -0.32 -15.00 12.51
CA ILE A 61 0.46 -13.77 12.36
C ILE A 61 0.42 -13.33 10.88
N VAL A 62 0.23 -12.02 10.67
CA VAL A 62 0.39 -11.35 9.39
C VAL A 62 1.65 -10.50 9.44
N THR A 63 2.42 -10.49 8.36
CA THR A 63 3.63 -9.67 8.23
C THR A 63 3.44 -8.66 7.10
N ILE A 64 3.99 -7.46 7.28
CA ILE A 64 3.81 -6.35 6.35
C ILE A 64 5.14 -5.60 6.22
N THR A 65 5.54 -5.31 4.98
CA THR A 65 6.70 -4.48 4.66
C THR A 65 6.25 -3.31 3.80
N THR A 66 6.47 -2.07 4.25
CA THR A 66 6.31 -0.90 3.37
C THR A 66 7.54 -0.81 2.46
N GLU A 67 7.32 -0.75 1.14
CA GLU A 67 8.40 -0.93 0.15
C GLU A 67 8.32 0.03 -1.04
N PHE A 68 8.09 1.32 -0.78
CA PHE A 68 8.31 2.35 -1.80
C PHE A 68 9.76 2.26 -2.29
N GLY A 69 9.93 2.19 -3.61
CA GLY A 69 11.19 2.04 -4.31
C GLY A 69 11.92 3.36 -4.55
N PRO A 70 13.23 3.30 -4.85
CA PRO A 70 14.09 4.47 -5.08
C PRO A 70 13.77 5.16 -6.42
N PRO A 71 14.45 6.29 -6.74
CA PRO A 71 14.45 6.85 -8.10
C PRO A 71 14.63 5.77 -9.20
N ASN A 72 13.93 5.96 -10.33
CA ASN A 72 13.51 4.97 -11.35
C ASN A 72 12.14 4.30 -11.10
N TYR A 73 11.76 4.05 -9.84
CA TYR A 73 10.37 3.71 -9.48
C TYR A 73 9.57 4.95 -9.05
N MET A 74 10.28 5.94 -8.52
CA MET A 74 9.73 7.23 -8.14
C MET A 74 9.98 8.24 -9.26
N PRO A 75 8.97 9.02 -9.70
CA PRO A 75 9.18 10.09 -10.66
C PRO A 75 10.19 11.11 -10.14
N THR A 76 11.04 11.60 -11.05
CA THR A 76 12.09 12.58 -10.77
C THR A 76 11.89 13.84 -11.62
N ILE A 77 12.39 14.97 -11.14
CA ILE A 77 12.43 16.21 -11.91
C ILE A 77 13.33 16.01 -13.15
N PRO A 78 12.88 16.38 -14.37
CA PRO A 78 13.71 16.29 -15.57
C PRO A 78 15.05 17.01 -15.41
N PHE A 79 16.11 16.47 -16.03
CA PHE A 79 17.49 16.98 -16.04
C PHE A 79 18.24 16.95 -14.70
N THR A 80 17.56 17.12 -13.57
CA THR A 80 18.19 17.09 -12.24
C THR A 80 18.14 15.72 -11.58
N GLU A 81 17.24 14.85 -12.06
CA GLU A 81 16.99 13.50 -11.51
C GLU A 81 16.63 13.50 -10.02
N LYS A 82 16.29 14.67 -9.48
CA LYS A 82 15.88 14.80 -8.08
C LYS A 82 14.52 14.11 -7.90
N PRO A 83 14.39 13.17 -6.94
CA PRO A 83 13.10 12.56 -6.63
C PRO A 83 12.03 13.60 -6.27
N LEU A 84 10.78 13.36 -6.70
CA LEU A 84 9.66 14.25 -6.36
C LEU A 84 9.20 14.12 -4.90
N SER A 85 9.59 13.06 -4.19
CA SER A 85 9.27 12.82 -2.78
C SER A 85 10.41 12.10 -2.07
N ASP A 86 10.29 11.92 -0.76
CA ASP A 86 11.24 11.15 0.04
C ASP A 86 10.76 9.70 0.23
N GLN A 87 11.59 8.74 -0.19
CA GLN A 87 11.26 7.31 -0.15
C GLN A 87 11.03 6.81 1.29
N TRP A 88 11.83 7.29 2.25
CA TRP A 88 11.76 6.86 3.64
C TRP A 88 10.51 7.43 4.30
N GLU A 89 10.21 8.71 4.09
CA GLU A 89 9.00 9.35 4.58
C GLU A 89 7.73 8.67 4.04
N ASN A 90 7.71 8.30 2.76
CA ASN A 90 6.60 7.54 2.18
C ASN A 90 6.38 6.19 2.87
N ASN A 91 7.47 5.46 3.14
CA ASN A 91 7.40 4.17 3.83
C ASN A 91 6.95 4.32 5.29
N ILE A 92 7.40 5.36 5.99
CA ILE A 92 6.95 5.68 7.35
C ILE A 92 5.47 6.05 7.35
N LEU A 93 5.04 6.88 6.40
CA LEU A 93 3.64 7.32 6.29
C LEU A 93 2.71 6.13 6.16
N ILE A 94 2.96 5.23 5.21
CA ILE A 94 2.13 4.04 5.01
C ILE A 94 2.17 3.12 6.24
N MET A 95 3.34 2.94 6.86
CA MET A 95 3.47 2.14 8.09
C MET A 95 2.58 2.71 9.20
N ASN A 96 2.60 4.03 9.40
CA ASN A 96 1.79 4.69 10.41
C ASN A 96 0.30 4.59 10.10
N MET A 97 -0.11 4.79 8.84
CA MET A 97 -1.50 4.64 8.44
C MET A 97 -2.01 3.22 8.67
N LEU A 98 -1.21 2.19 8.35
CA LEU A 98 -1.53 0.79 8.63
C LEU A 98 -1.64 0.52 10.13
N LYS A 99 -0.69 1.02 10.93
CA LYS A 99 -0.75 0.89 12.40
C LYS A 99 -2.02 1.51 12.97
N GLU A 100 -2.39 2.72 12.53
CA GLU A 100 -3.61 3.39 12.98
C GLU A 100 -4.87 2.65 12.54
N ARG A 101 -4.86 2.06 11.34
CA ARG A 101 -5.98 1.25 10.84
C ARG A 101 -6.14 -0.04 11.64
N ILE A 102 -5.05 -0.77 11.84
CA ILE A 102 -4.96 -1.98 12.67
C ILE A 102 -5.48 -1.73 14.10
N LYS A 103 -5.09 -0.60 14.72
CA LYS A 103 -5.58 -0.23 16.07
C LYS A 103 -7.10 -0.03 16.14
N LYS A 104 -7.75 0.37 15.04
CA LYS A 104 -9.20 0.61 14.97
C LYS A 104 -10.00 -0.65 14.66
N MET A 105 -9.34 -1.70 14.20
CA MET A 105 -9.97 -2.99 13.89
C MET A 105 -10.14 -3.86 15.14
N ASN A 106 -9.35 -3.60 16.18
CA ASN A 106 -9.39 -4.22 17.50
C ASN A 106 -10.16 -3.33 18.48
#